data_AF-B4WIG2-F1
#
_entry.id   AF-B4WIG2-F1
#
_cell.length_a   1.000
_cell.length_b   1.000
_cell.length_c   1.000
_cell.angle_alpha   90.00
_cell.angle_beta   90.00
_cell.angle_gamma   90.00
#
_symmetry.space_group_name_H-M   'P 1'
#
loop_
_entity.id
_entity.type
_entity.pdbx_description
1 polymer ?
#
loop_
_entity_poly.entity_id
_entity_poly.type
_entity_poly.pdbx_seq_one_letter_code
_entity_poly.pdbx_strand_id
1 'polypeptide(L)'
;MASKQKFHKGDRVQWSSGQGTSTGTVQTRITEDQVVDGNQISASADDPRYLVKNDNTGTVTGHRLDALSKPDDSSSSRSSSSNSVTQFEKGDRVQWNTSQGKTVGTVQKRLTEPTDIAGHTAKASKEEPQYLVKSESTGAEAAHKPDALEKIS
;
A
#
# COMPACT_ATOMS: atom_id res chain seq x y z
N MET A 1 -13.31 11.35 -28.71
CA MET A 1 -12.34 10.24 -28.49
C MET A 1 -12.28 10.02 -26.99
N ALA A 2 -12.41 8.79 -26.48
CA ALA A 2 -12.41 8.56 -25.03
C ALA A 2 -11.05 8.95 -24.42
N SER A 3 -11.05 9.92 -23.49
CA SER A 3 -9.83 10.33 -22.78
C SER A 3 -9.30 9.13 -21.97
N LYS A 4 -8.03 8.80 -22.21
CA LYS A 4 -7.34 7.65 -21.60
C LYS A 4 -7.23 7.84 -20.09
N GLN A 5 -7.81 6.92 -19.33
CA GLN A 5 -7.69 6.93 -17.87
C GLN A 5 -6.25 6.54 -17.45
N LYS A 6 -5.53 7.46 -16.80
CA LYS A 6 -4.14 7.24 -16.32
C LYS A 6 -4.06 6.79 -14.87
N PHE A 7 -5.05 7.18 -14.05
CA PHE A 7 -5.11 6.88 -12.62
C PHE A 7 -6.41 6.16 -12.28
N HIS A 8 -6.36 5.29 -11.28
CA HIS A 8 -7.47 4.52 -10.76
C HIS A 8 -7.80 4.93 -9.33
N LYS A 9 -9.02 4.62 -8.90
CA LYS A 9 -9.41 4.80 -7.50
C LYS A 9 -8.41 4.10 -6.58
N GLY A 10 -7.92 4.81 -5.57
CA GLY A 10 -6.89 4.33 -4.63
C GLY A 10 -5.46 4.72 -5.01
N ASP A 11 -5.20 5.19 -6.24
CA ASP A 11 -3.86 5.64 -6.63
C ASP A 11 -3.46 6.87 -5.81
N ARG A 12 -2.22 6.88 -5.31
CA ARG A 12 -1.62 8.08 -4.74
C ARG A 12 -1.12 8.98 -5.87
N VAL A 13 -1.48 10.25 -5.83
CA VAL A 13 -1.08 11.27 -6.79
C VAL A 13 -0.52 12.50 -6.08
N GLN A 14 0.29 13.27 -6.79
CA GLN A 14 0.80 14.56 -6.37
C GLN A 14 0.41 15.65 -7.37
N TRP A 15 0.24 16.87 -6.88
CA TRP A 15 0.06 18.08 -7.69
C TRP A 15 0.79 19.25 -7.06
N SER A 16 1.13 20.24 -7.88
CA SER A 16 1.70 21.50 -7.40
C SER A 16 0.61 22.36 -6.77
N SER A 17 0.85 22.79 -5.53
CA SER A 17 0.08 23.82 -4.82
C SER A 17 0.93 25.08 -4.66
N GLY A 18 0.31 26.22 -4.37
CA GLY A 18 1.02 27.51 -4.29
C GLY A 18 2.15 27.59 -3.26
N GLN A 19 2.24 26.64 -2.32
CA GLN A 19 3.28 26.54 -1.29
C GLN A 19 4.18 25.31 -1.44
N GLY A 20 4.05 24.51 -2.52
CA GLY A 20 4.88 23.33 -2.74
C GLY A 20 4.12 22.21 -3.43
N THR A 21 4.38 20.98 -3.01
CA THR A 21 3.69 19.80 -3.55
C THR A 21 2.65 19.32 -2.55
N SER A 22 1.45 19.04 -3.04
CA SER A 22 0.39 18.37 -2.28
C SER A 22 0.21 16.96 -2.79
N THR A 23 -0.16 16.05 -1.88
CA THR A 23 -0.48 14.65 -2.20
C THR A 23 -1.90 14.32 -1.81
N GLY A 24 -2.41 13.27 -2.45
CA GLY A 24 -3.73 12.76 -2.14
C GLY A 24 -4.01 11.43 -2.79
N THR A 25 -5.17 10.88 -2.45
CA THR A 25 -5.66 9.62 -2.98
C THR A 25 -6.78 9.87 -3.98
N VAL A 26 -6.66 9.29 -5.18
CA VAL A 26 -7.72 9.33 -6.19
C VAL A 26 -8.95 8.60 -5.68
N GLN A 27 -10.09 9.29 -5.61
CA GLN A 27 -11.36 8.67 -5.27
C GLN A 27 -12.07 8.15 -6.51
N THR A 28 -12.20 8.97 -7.54
CA THR A 28 -12.87 8.59 -8.79
C THR A 28 -12.52 9.55 -9.92
N ARG A 29 -12.81 9.13 -11.15
CA ARG A 29 -12.83 9.99 -12.34
C ARG A 29 -14.27 10.36 -12.64
N ILE A 30 -14.49 11.63 -12.95
CA ILE A 30 -15.78 12.19 -13.34
C ILE A 30 -15.69 12.77 -14.75
N THR A 31 -16.77 12.64 -15.49
CA THR A 31 -16.95 13.16 -16.86
C THR A 31 -18.14 14.09 -16.97
N GLU A 32 -18.69 14.50 -15.82
CA GLU A 32 -19.85 15.36 -15.68
C GLU A 32 -19.66 16.21 -14.43
N ASP A 33 -20.30 17.37 -14.40
CA ASP A 33 -20.28 18.27 -13.26
C ASP A 33 -20.78 17.57 -11.99
N GLN A 34 -20.01 17.71 -10.90
CA GLN A 34 -20.35 17.09 -9.63
C GLN A 34 -20.12 18.05 -8.47
N VAL A 35 -21.03 18.06 -7.50
CA VAL A 35 -20.84 18.77 -6.23
C VAL A 35 -20.27 17.80 -5.22
N VAL A 36 -19.13 18.17 -4.62
CA VAL A 36 -18.41 17.38 -3.61
C VAL A 36 -18.18 18.26 -2.39
N ASP A 37 -18.72 17.86 -1.24
CA ASP A 37 -18.59 18.62 0.02
C ASP A 37 -19.00 20.11 -0.11
N GLY A 38 -20.02 20.39 -0.92
CA GLY A 38 -20.49 21.76 -1.19
C GLY A 38 -19.66 22.54 -2.21
N ASN A 39 -18.62 21.94 -2.80
CA ASN A 39 -17.82 22.55 -3.86
C ASN A 39 -18.20 21.96 -5.23
N GLN A 40 -18.53 22.82 -6.19
CA GLN A 40 -18.85 22.39 -7.55
C GLN A 40 -17.58 22.12 -8.35
N ILE A 41 -17.47 20.91 -8.89
CA ILE A 41 -16.37 20.46 -9.73
C ILE A 41 -16.90 20.26 -11.15
N SER A 42 -16.55 21.17 -12.05
CA SER A 42 -17.00 21.07 -13.44
C SER A 42 -16.16 20.08 -14.25
N ALA A 43 -16.77 19.08 -14.85
CA ALA A 43 -16.11 18.07 -15.66
C ALA A 43 -16.98 17.69 -16.86
N SER A 44 -16.36 17.22 -17.93
CA SER A 44 -17.06 16.80 -19.15
C SER A 44 -16.44 15.53 -19.72
N ALA A 45 -17.11 14.90 -20.69
CA ALA A 45 -16.58 13.73 -21.38
C ALA A 45 -15.22 14.03 -22.06
N ASP A 46 -15.08 15.25 -22.61
CA ASP A 46 -13.87 15.72 -23.28
C ASP A 46 -12.83 16.29 -22.29
N ASP A 47 -13.25 16.89 -21.18
CA ASP A 47 -12.39 17.39 -20.09
C ASP A 47 -12.73 16.70 -18.75
N PRO A 48 -12.36 15.41 -18.58
CA PRO A 48 -12.63 14.69 -17.35
C PRO A 48 -11.79 15.22 -16.18
N ARG A 49 -12.32 15.10 -14.97
CA ARG A 49 -11.57 15.39 -13.74
C ARG A 49 -11.41 14.18 -12.85
N TYR A 50 -10.32 14.17 -12.10
CA TYR A 50 -10.09 13.23 -11.01
C TYR A 50 -10.42 13.92 -9.69
N LEU A 51 -11.31 13.30 -8.92
CA LEU A 51 -11.53 13.69 -7.54
C LEU A 51 -10.42 13.08 -6.69
N VAL A 52 -9.65 13.94 -6.03
CA VAL A 52 -8.51 13.55 -5.20
C VAL A 52 -8.76 14.04 -3.79
N LYS A 53 -8.69 13.14 -2.82
CA LYS A 53 -8.75 13.51 -1.40
C LYS A 53 -7.35 13.90 -0.94
N ASN A 54 -7.17 15.15 -0.53
CA ASN A 54 -5.89 15.64 -0.01
C ASN A 54 -5.55 14.94 1.32
N ASP A 55 -4.31 14.45 1.44
CA ASP A 55 -3.84 13.74 2.63
C ASP A 55 -3.77 14.65 3.88
N ASN A 56 -3.51 15.94 3.71
CA ASN A 56 -3.32 16.88 4.82
C ASN A 56 -4.64 17.41 5.37
N THR A 57 -5.54 17.81 4.47
CA THR A 57 -6.79 18.50 4.84
C THR A 57 -8.00 17.57 4.80
N GLY A 58 -7.89 16.40 4.17
CA GLY A 58 -9.01 15.50 3.91
C GLY A 58 -10.02 16.01 2.90
N THR A 59 -9.83 17.21 2.34
CA THR A 59 -10.75 17.83 1.38
C THR A 59 -10.62 17.17 0.01
N VAL A 60 -11.73 17.04 -0.71
CA VAL A 60 -11.74 16.51 -2.06
C VAL A 60 -11.68 17.64 -3.09
N THR A 61 -10.72 17.56 -4.00
CA THR A 61 -10.51 18.54 -5.07
C THR A 61 -10.50 17.87 -6.43
N GLY A 62 -10.98 18.58 -7.44
CA GLY A 62 -11.05 18.10 -8.82
C GLY A 62 -9.84 18.55 -9.64
N HIS A 63 -9.03 17.59 -10.09
CA HIS A 63 -7.82 17.85 -10.88
C HIS A 63 -7.92 17.29 -12.29
N ARG A 64 -7.31 17.99 -13.25
CA ARG A 64 -7.11 17.47 -14.60
C ARG A 64 -6.01 16.41 -14.62
N LEU A 65 -6.01 15.62 -15.69
CA LEU A 65 -5.01 14.59 -15.94
C LEU A 65 -3.57 15.13 -15.93
N ASP A 66 -3.33 16.29 -16.56
CA ASP A 66 -2.01 16.92 -16.70
C ASP A 66 -1.52 17.55 -15.39
N ALA A 67 -2.45 17.93 -14.50
CA ALA A 67 -2.14 18.48 -13.19
C ALA A 67 -1.72 17.41 -12.17
N LEU A 68 -1.89 16.13 -12.51
CA LEU A 68 -1.59 15.00 -11.63
C LEU A 68 -0.38 14.21 -12.13
N SER A 69 0.56 13.98 -11.21
CA SER A 69 1.66 13.04 -11.39
C SER A 69 1.62 11.97 -10.32
N LYS A 70 2.25 10.82 -10.55
CA LYS A 70 2.56 9.93 -9.43
C LYS A 70 3.58 10.66 -8.54
N PRO A 71 3.44 10.64 -7.21
CA PRO A 71 4.53 11.03 -6.32
C PRO A 71 5.75 10.22 -6.74
N ASP A 72 6.86 10.89 -6.93
CA ASP A 72 8.11 10.25 -7.31
C ASP A 72 8.36 9.09 -6.33
N ASP A 73 8.53 7.87 -6.85
CA ASP A 73 8.87 6.68 -6.06
C ASP A 73 10.32 6.76 -5.57
N SER A 74 10.80 7.93 -5.15
CA SER A 74 12.00 8.06 -4.31
C SER A 74 11.75 7.59 -2.86
N SER A 75 10.63 6.91 -2.61
CA SER A 75 10.45 6.07 -1.42
C SER A 75 11.04 4.66 -1.59
N SER A 76 11.79 4.42 -2.67
CA SER A 76 12.84 3.42 -2.69
C SER A 76 14.18 4.15 -2.54
N SER A 77 14.72 4.20 -1.32
CA SER A 77 16.06 4.73 -0.93
C SER A 77 16.11 6.15 -0.35
N ARG A 78 15.73 6.30 0.94
CA ARG A 78 16.49 7.02 1.99
C ARG A 78 15.69 7.06 3.30
N SER A 79 15.69 5.93 3.99
CA SER A 79 15.58 5.89 5.45
C SER A 79 16.87 5.27 5.97
N SER A 80 17.95 6.05 6.01
CA SER A 80 19.13 5.70 6.80
C SER A 80 18.95 6.28 8.19
N SER A 81 18.33 5.50 9.06
CA SER A 81 18.72 5.31 10.47
C SER A 81 17.83 4.23 11.12
N SER A 82 18.36 3.00 11.10
CA SER A 82 18.15 1.94 12.11
C SER A 82 16.79 1.20 12.18
N ASN A 83 16.46 0.41 11.16
CA ASN A 83 16.15 -1.05 11.26
C ASN A 83 15.61 -1.51 9.91
N SER A 84 16.37 -2.35 9.20
CA SER A 84 15.93 -2.98 7.95
C SER A 84 14.77 -3.93 8.25
N VAL A 85 13.52 -3.49 8.09
CA VAL A 85 12.39 -4.43 8.06
C VAL A 85 12.49 -5.24 6.76
N THR A 86 13.20 -6.37 6.83
CA THR A 86 13.29 -7.32 5.72
C THR A 86 11.89 -7.64 5.22
N GLN A 87 11.58 -7.23 3.99
CA GLN A 87 10.30 -7.49 3.37
C GLN A 87 10.39 -8.82 2.61
N PHE A 88 9.44 -9.72 2.87
CA PHE A 88 9.37 -11.01 2.22
C PHE A 88 8.23 -11.07 1.22
N GLU A 89 8.42 -11.81 0.15
CA GLU A 89 7.41 -12.02 -0.89
C GLU A 89 6.80 -13.42 -0.77
N LYS A 90 5.59 -13.58 -1.30
CA LYS A 90 4.98 -14.91 -1.38
C LYS A 90 5.85 -15.83 -2.23
N GLY A 91 6.18 -17.00 -1.70
CA GLY A 91 7.08 -17.95 -2.33
C GLY A 91 8.52 -17.86 -1.84
N ASP A 92 8.90 -16.81 -1.10
CA ASP A 92 10.22 -16.73 -0.50
C ASP A 92 10.44 -17.85 0.50
N ARG A 93 11.60 -18.50 0.39
CA ARG A 93 12.05 -19.49 1.36
C ARG A 93 12.74 -18.76 2.52
N VAL A 94 12.29 -19.07 3.72
CA VAL A 94 12.73 -18.39 4.94
C VAL A 94 13.03 -19.40 6.02
N GLN A 95 13.95 -19.04 6.92
CA GLN A 95 14.19 -19.77 8.16
C GLN A 95 13.80 -18.91 9.36
N TRP A 96 13.41 -19.57 10.45
CA TRP A 96 13.17 -18.95 11.74
C TRP A 96 13.65 -19.86 12.87
N ASN A 97 13.88 -19.28 14.04
CA ASN A 97 14.28 -20.05 15.22
C ASN A 97 13.06 -20.53 16.00
N THR A 98 13.11 -21.78 16.43
CA THR A 98 12.18 -22.39 17.38
C THR A 98 12.97 -22.92 18.58
N SER A 99 12.27 -23.31 19.67
CA SER A 99 12.93 -23.92 20.83
C SER A 99 13.68 -25.23 20.49
N GLN A 100 13.35 -25.88 19.37
CA GLN A 100 13.98 -27.11 18.89
C GLN A 100 15.09 -26.85 17.85
N GLY A 101 15.36 -25.58 17.52
CA GLY A 101 16.34 -25.17 16.51
C GLY A 101 15.72 -24.44 15.32
N LYS A 102 16.51 -24.30 14.25
CA LYS A 102 16.09 -23.59 13.03
C LYS A 102 15.05 -24.41 12.27
N THR A 103 13.96 -23.77 11.89
CA THR A 103 12.93 -24.32 11.01
C THR A 103 12.95 -23.56 9.70
N VAL A 104 12.65 -24.26 8.60
CA VAL A 104 12.57 -23.69 7.25
C VAL A 104 11.15 -23.80 6.73
N GLY A 105 10.74 -22.79 5.99
CA GLY A 105 9.42 -22.72 5.39
C GLY A 105 9.36 -21.78 4.20
N THR A 106 8.16 -21.61 3.69
CA THR A 106 7.86 -20.69 2.59
C THR A 106 6.86 -19.65 3.03
N VAL A 107 7.08 -18.40 2.64
CA VAL A 107 6.15 -17.30 2.88
C VAL A 107 4.90 -17.51 2.01
N GLN A 108 3.75 -17.56 2.65
CA GLN A 108 2.45 -17.72 2.00
C GLN A 108 1.77 -16.38 1.73
N LYS A 109 1.82 -15.47 2.71
CA LYS A 109 1.12 -14.17 2.63
C LYS A 109 1.68 -13.17 3.64
N ARG A 110 1.65 -11.88 3.29
CA ARG A 110 1.80 -10.77 4.23
C ARG A 110 0.46 -10.43 4.89
N LEU A 111 0.44 -10.43 6.21
CA LEU A 111 -0.68 -10.06 7.06
C LEU A 111 -0.48 -8.63 7.56
N THR A 112 -1.51 -7.80 7.40
CA THR A 112 -1.54 -6.40 7.86
C THR A 112 -2.75 -6.11 8.74
N GLU A 113 -3.47 -7.16 9.11
CA GLU A 113 -4.70 -7.12 9.89
C GLU A 113 -4.76 -8.38 10.77
N PRO A 114 -5.48 -8.34 11.91
CA PRO A 114 -5.63 -9.50 12.77
C PRO A 114 -6.14 -10.70 12.00
N THR A 115 -5.45 -11.84 12.09
CA THR A 115 -5.77 -13.03 11.31
C THR A 115 -5.67 -14.28 12.18
N ASP A 116 -6.69 -15.13 12.15
CA ASP A 116 -6.68 -16.42 12.85
C ASP A 116 -5.91 -17.48 12.06
N ILE A 117 -4.96 -18.12 12.72
CA ILE A 117 -4.04 -19.12 12.16
C ILE A 117 -3.96 -20.29 13.12
N ALA A 118 -4.47 -21.45 12.71
CA ALA A 118 -4.31 -22.73 13.42
C ALA A 118 -4.54 -22.64 14.96
N GLY A 119 -5.59 -21.92 15.39
CA GLY A 119 -5.94 -21.76 16.81
C GLY A 119 -5.26 -20.58 17.52
N HIS A 120 -4.50 -19.75 16.81
CA HIS A 120 -3.85 -18.55 17.32
C HIS A 120 -4.18 -17.31 16.46
N THR A 121 -4.49 -16.18 17.08
CA THR A 121 -4.72 -14.92 16.35
C THR A 121 -3.41 -14.14 16.21
N ALA A 122 -2.95 -13.98 14.98
CA ALA A 122 -1.86 -13.08 14.61
C ALA A 122 -2.32 -11.63 14.75
N LYS A 123 -1.68 -10.85 15.63
CA LYS A 123 -2.00 -9.43 15.85
C LYS A 123 -1.29 -8.53 14.83
N ALA A 124 -1.40 -8.86 13.55
CA ALA A 124 -0.78 -8.07 12.50
C ALA A 124 -1.53 -6.74 12.27
N SER A 125 -0.80 -5.71 11.90
CA SER A 125 -1.34 -4.38 11.55
C SER A 125 -0.58 -3.79 10.37
N LYS A 126 -1.07 -2.69 9.78
CA LYS A 126 -0.36 -1.99 8.69
C LYS A 126 1.01 -1.47 9.13
N GLU A 127 1.13 -1.06 10.39
CA GLU A 127 2.36 -0.56 11.01
C GLU A 127 3.26 -1.70 11.50
N GLU A 128 2.66 -2.80 11.96
CA GLU A 128 3.35 -4.02 12.42
C GLU A 128 2.91 -5.25 11.60
N PRO A 129 3.37 -5.37 10.34
CA PRO A 129 3.00 -6.51 9.51
C PRO A 129 3.63 -7.80 10.04
N GLN A 130 2.92 -8.91 9.84
CA GLN A 130 3.43 -10.26 10.07
C GLN A 130 3.36 -11.07 8.78
N TYR A 131 4.15 -12.14 8.69
CA TYR A 131 4.17 -13.01 7.53
C TYR A 131 3.67 -14.38 7.92
N LEU A 132 2.65 -14.84 7.21
CA LEU A 132 2.20 -16.22 7.26
C LEU A 132 3.26 -17.06 6.52
N VAL A 133 3.89 -17.96 7.24
CA VAL A 133 4.84 -18.92 6.72
C VAL A 133 4.31 -20.34 6.89
N LYS A 134 4.67 -21.21 5.98
CA LYS A 134 4.35 -22.64 6.03
C LYS A 134 5.64 -23.44 6.15
N SER A 135 5.75 -24.23 7.20
CA SER A 135 6.87 -25.15 7.41
C SER A 135 6.97 -26.15 6.26
N GLU A 136 8.17 -26.30 5.68
CA GLU A 136 8.42 -27.30 4.65
C GLU A 136 8.37 -28.72 5.24
N SER A 137 8.82 -28.89 6.48
CA SER A 137 8.93 -30.21 7.12
C SER A 137 7.60 -30.76 7.63
N THR A 138 6.74 -29.89 8.17
CA THR A 138 5.48 -30.30 8.84
C THR A 138 4.22 -29.80 8.15
N GLY A 139 4.34 -28.87 7.19
CA GLY A 139 3.20 -28.21 6.56
C GLY A 139 2.42 -27.28 7.48
N ALA A 140 2.86 -27.09 8.73
CA ALA A 140 2.20 -26.22 9.71
C ALA A 140 2.36 -24.74 9.32
N GLU A 141 1.31 -23.96 9.60
CA GLU A 141 1.26 -22.53 9.33
C GLU A 141 1.52 -21.71 10.61
N ALA A 142 2.29 -20.64 10.49
CA ALA A 142 2.60 -19.74 11.59
C ALA A 142 2.74 -18.29 11.11
N ALA A 143 2.47 -17.32 11.98
CA ALA A 143 2.77 -15.91 11.72
C ALA A 143 4.02 -15.45 12.47
N HIS A 144 4.96 -14.87 11.74
CA HIS A 144 6.16 -14.27 12.31
C HIS A 144 6.32 -12.81 11.90
N LYS A 145 6.90 -12.00 12.79
CA LYS A 145 7.35 -10.64 12.44
C LYS A 145 8.54 -10.74 11.45
N PRO A 146 8.77 -9.74 10.59
CA PRO A 146 9.89 -9.75 9.65
C PRO A 146 11.25 -10.00 10.31
N ASP A 147 11.45 -9.45 11.51
CA ASP A 147 12.68 -9.58 12.29
C ASP A 147 12.97 -11.02 12.77
N ALA A 148 11.93 -11.87 12.86
CA ALA A 148 12.07 -13.27 13.27
C ALA A 148 12.34 -14.21 12.08
N LEU A 149 12.31 -13.69 10.85
CA LEU A 149 12.51 -14.45 9.63
C LEU A 149 13.85 -14.06 8.99
N GLU A 150 14.54 -15.04 8.44
CA GLU A 150 15.73 -14.84 7.62
C GLU A 150 15.49 -15.46 6.25
N LYS A 151 15.71 -14.72 5.16
CA LYS A 151 15.58 -15.24 3.79
C LYS A 151 16.73 -16.20 3.53
N ILE A 152 16.41 -17.43 3.12
CA ILE A 152 17.41 -18.41 2.69
C ILE A 152 17.20 -18.64 1.19
N SER A 153 18.15 -18.17 0.39
CA SER A 153 18.06 -18.23 -1.07
C SER A 153 18.38 -19.62 -1.62
#